data_AF-A0A1S8NJ75-F1
#
_entry.id   AF-A0A1S8NJ75-F1
#
_cell.length_a   1.000
_cell.length_b   1.000
_cell.length_c   1.000
_cell.angle_alpha   90.00
_cell.angle_beta   90.00
_cell.angle_gamma   90.00
#
_symmetry.space_group_name_H-M   'P 1'
#
loop_
_entity.id
_entity.type
_entity.pdbx_description
1 polymer ?
#
loop_
_entity_poly.entity_id
_entity_poly.type
_entity_poly.pdbx_seq_one_letter_code
_entity_poly.pdbx_strand_id
1 'polypeptide(L)'
;MSINFKKFSPRPGIVNKQGRLPDPSELVCVEIPKVFDQCLIKRCLVYGEGPDTNTTDCELRSNPLKDPKRYIGSRDFNVKLISAEEIPNNGNPDFKKIILSYMISFYADYIDADGITRSELYEINRTDTIGKFYCPDSIAQISTSCIHGHHDKDLDCNILKLEMVADALAGELLKDERGNDVLDITLGYYIIVKCELVVQLLIPTYDYCPVPGEPCAEEEPEDVCVQFENAPVPKFYPDQNLRPLFSESDDDYEDNN
;
A
#
# COMPACT_ATOMS: atom_id res chain seq x y z
N MET A 1 7.52 35.99 -14.22
CA MET A 1 8.93 35.64 -14.50
C MET A 1 9.04 34.13 -14.61
N SER A 2 9.49 33.60 -15.75
CA SER A 2 9.57 32.15 -15.98
C SER A 2 10.71 31.52 -15.18
N ILE A 3 10.41 30.46 -14.41
CA ILE A 3 11.41 29.70 -13.65
C ILE A 3 12.31 28.94 -14.65
N ASN A 4 13.63 29.12 -14.53
CA ASN A 4 14.60 28.41 -15.37
C ASN A 4 14.90 27.03 -14.78
N PHE A 5 14.27 26.00 -15.37
CA PHE A 5 14.34 24.60 -14.93
C PHE A 5 15.76 24.02 -14.86
N LYS A 6 16.74 24.57 -15.60
CA LYS A 6 18.14 24.10 -15.57
C LYS A 6 18.88 24.44 -14.26
N LYS A 7 18.25 25.19 -13.36
CA LYS A 7 18.81 25.59 -12.06
C LYS A 7 18.01 25.07 -10.86
N PHE A 8 16.96 24.28 -11.08
CA PHE A 8 16.16 23.73 -9.99
C PHE A 8 16.63 22.31 -9.68
N SER A 9 17.33 22.13 -8.56
CA SER A 9 17.62 20.80 -8.02
C SER A 9 16.74 20.59 -6.78
N PRO A 10 15.66 19.79 -6.86
CA PRO A 10 14.88 19.49 -5.68
C PRO A 10 15.77 18.73 -4.69
N ARG A 11 15.89 19.26 -3.47
CA ARG A 11 16.57 18.60 -2.35
C ARG A 11 15.58 18.51 -1.20
N PRO A 12 15.51 17.38 -0.48
CA PRO A 12 14.79 17.31 0.79
C PRO A 12 15.40 18.31 1.78
N GLY A 13 14.62 19.24 2.33
CA GLY A 13 15.11 20.22 3.31
C GLY A 13 14.16 21.38 3.58
N ILE A 14 14.44 22.12 4.65
CA ILE A 14 13.74 23.37 5.00
C ILE A 14 14.00 24.39 3.88
N VAL A 15 12.93 24.98 3.33
CA VAL A 15 13.03 26.11 2.40
C VAL A 15 13.59 27.30 3.17
N ASN A 16 14.91 27.47 3.15
CA ASN A 16 15.57 28.63 3.70
C ASN A 16 15.57 29.78 2.68
N LYS A 17 15.80 31.02 3.15
CA LYS A 17 15.96 32.20 2.27
C LYS A 17 17.06 32.04 1.21
N GLN A 18 17.93 31.03 1.32
CA GLN A 18 18.95 30.71 0.32
C GLN A 18 18.45 29.86 -0.86
N GLY A 19 17.20 29.36 -0.83
CA GLY A 19 16.65 28.46 -1.84
C GLY A 19 15.71 29.13 -2.83
N ARG A 20 16.28 29.75 -3.89
CA ARG A 20 15.79 29.99 -5.28
C ARG A 20 14.29 30.13 -5.63
N LEU A 21 13.37 30.20 -4.68
CA LEU A 21 11.95 30.46 -4.90
C LEU A 21 11.72 31.98 -4.79
N PRO A 22 10.85 32.56 -5.64
CA PRO A 22 10.41 33.94 -5.46
C PRO A 22 9.69 34.10 -4.11
N ASP A 23 9.33 35.32 -3.73
CA ASP A 23 8.42 35.50 -2.58
C ASP A 23 7.05 34.90 -2.94
N PRO A 24 6.38 34.18 -2.01
CA PRO A 24 5.05 33.64 -2.27
C PRO A 24 4.04 34.75 -2.47
N SER A 25 3.08 34.53 -3.38
CA SER A 25 1.99 35.45 -3.67
C SER A 25 1.00 35.53 -2.50
N GLU A 26 0.78 34.41 -1.80
CA GLU A 26 -0.15 34.30 -0.68
C GLU A 26 0.29 33.18 0.30
N LEU A 27 -0.16 33.28 1.55
CA LEU A 27 -0.14 32.17 2.51
C LEU A 27 -1.55 31.58 2.62
N VAL A 28 -1.71 30.32 2.24
CA VAL A 28 -3.00 29.63 2.24
C VAL A 28 -3.04 28.60 3.36
N CYS A 29 -4.14 28.59 4.11
CA CYS A 29 -4.42 27.52 5.07
C CYS A 29 -5.19 26.40 4.37
N VAL A 30 -4.66 25.19 4.39
CA VAL A 30 -5.32 23.99 3.83
C VAL A 30 -5.55 22.95 4.91
N GLU A 31 -6.68 22.27 4.83
CA GLU A 31 -7.00 21.12 5.68
C GLU A 31 -6.68 19.84 4.91
N ILE A 32 -5.74 19.04 5.41
CA ILE A 32 -5.31 17.81 4.74
C ILE A 32 -5.14 16.64 5.72
N PRO A 33 -5.37 15.40 5.26
CA PRO A 33 -4.92 14.22 5.99
C PRO A 33 -3.39 14.13 5.96
N LYS A 34 -2.75 14.25 7.11
CA LYS A 34 -1.29 14.12 7.26
C LYS A 34 -0.96 12.82 7.97
N VAL A 35 -0.07 12.04 7.36
CA VAL A 35 0.54 10.87 7.98
C VAL A 35 1.72 11.33 8.83
N PHE A 36 1.68 11.06 10.14
CA PHE A 36 2.72 11.42 11.11
C PHE A 36 3.76 10.31 11.26
N ASP A 37 3.31 9.05 11.19
CA ASP A 37 4.17 7.88 11.22
C ASP A 37 3.52 6.73 10.44
N GLN A 38 4.35 5.79 9.98
CA GLN A 38 3.89 4.58 9.32
C GLN A 38 4.79 3.39 9.66
N CYS A 39 4.18 2.23 9.84
CA CYS A 39 4.87 0.98 10.17
C CYS A 39 4.44 -0.13 9.22
N LEU A 40 5.40 -0.92 8.76
CA LEU A 40 5.14 -2.09 7.92
C LEU A 40 5.06 -3.35 8.78
N ILE A 41 3.93 -4.05 8.69
CA ILE A 41 3.76 -5.43 9.12
C ILE A 41 3.90 -6.32 7.89
N LYS A 42 4.80 -7.31 7.95
CA LYS A 42 5.00 -8.31 6.91
C LYS A 42 4.88 -9.70 7.52
N ARG A 43 4.02 -10.54 6.94
CA ARG A 43 3.83 -11.92 7.38
C ARG A 43 3.67 -12.86 6.19
N CYS A 44 4.05 -14.10 6.41
CA CYS A 44 3.76 -15.24 5.56
C CYS A 44 3.23 -16.32 6.50
N LEU A 45 1.94 -16.60 6.41
CA LEU A 45 1.23 -17.50 7.30
C LEU A 45 0.89 -18.79 6.56
N VAL A 46 1.06 -19.91 7.23
CA VAL A 46 0.55 -21.22 6.80
C VAL A 46 -0.46 -21.71 7.82
N TYR A 47 -1.29 -22.69 7.44
CA TYR A 47 -2.13 -23.35 8.41
C TYR A 47 -1.29 -23.98 9.54
N GLY A 48 -1.74 -23.81 10.79
CA GLY A 48 -1.18 -24.52 11.93
C GLY A 48 -2.20 -24.63 13.06
N GLU A 49 -2.33 -25.82 13.64
CA GLU A 49 -3.21 -26.06 14.77
C GLU A 49 -2.68 -25.40 16.06
N GLY A 50 -3.60 -24.93 16.90
CA GLY A 50 -3.29 -24.35 18.20
C GLY A 50 -3.20 -22.82 18.17
N PRO A 51 -2.44 -22.20 19.09
CA PRO A 51 -2.37 -20.75 19.21
C PRO A 51 -1.64 -20.12 18.03
N ASP A 52 -2.11 -18.96 17.61
CA ASP A 52 -1.56 -18.22 16.49
C ASP A 52 -0.12 -17.77 16.74
N THR A 53 0.72 -17.87 15.71
CA THR A 53 2.12 -17.42 15.75
C THR A 53 2.39 -16.44 14.62
N ASN A 54 3.61 -15.90 14.53
CA ASN A 54 3.99 -15.01 13.43
C ASN A 54 4.06 -15.70 12.05
N THR A 55 3.94 -17.03 12.01
CA THR A 55 4.05 -17.84 10.78
C THR A 55 2.91 -18.83 10.62
N THR A 56 2.03 -18.98 11.61
CA THR A 56 0.94 -19.96 11.58
C THR A 56 -0.37 -19.35 12.07
N ASP A 57 -1.46 -19.85 11.51
CA ASP A 57 -2.82 -19.46 11.86
C ASP A 57 -3.79 -20.61 11.60
N CYS A 58 -4.70 -20.86 12.53
CA CYS A 58 -5.64 -21.97 12.42
C CYS A 58 -6.84 -21.65 11.49
N GLU A 59 -7.12 -20.37 11.22
CA GLU A 59 -8.20 -19.91 10.35
C GLU A 59 -7.84 -19.97 8.86
N LEU A 60 -6.61 -20.41 8.53
CA LEU A 60 -6.14 -20.64 7.16
C LEU A 60 -6.53 -22.00 6.57
N ARG A 61 -7.41 -22.74 7.25
CA ARG A 61 -8.05 -23.97 6.75
C ARG A 61 -9.54 -23.73 6.54
N SER A 62 -10.06 -24.15 5.38
CA SER A 62 -11.49 -24.06 5.07
C SER A 62 -12.35 -24.93 5.99
N ASN A 63 -13.66 -24.68 5.97
CA ASN A 63 -14.61 -25.71 6.36
C ASN A 63 -14.51 -26.95 5.44
N PRO A 64 -15.02 -28.11 5.88
CA PRO A 64 -15.15 -29.29 5.02
C PRO A 64 -15.79 -28.99 3.67
N LEU A 65 -15.07 -29.29 2.60
CA LEU A 65 -15.49 -29.09 1.22
C LEU A 65 -16.10 -30.38 0.66
N LYS A 66 -17.02 -30.24 -0.30
CA LYS A 66 -17.65 -31.37 -0.97
C LYS A 66 -16.93 -31.68 -2.27
N ASP A 67 -16.22 -32.81 -2.30
CA ASP A 67 -15.53 -33.36 -3.47
C ASP A 67 -14.62 -32.35 -4.22
N PRO A 68 -13.76 -31.56 -3.53
CA PRO A 68 -12.88 -30.61 -4.20
C PRO A 68 -11.82 -31.34 -5.04
N LYS A 69 -11.48 -30.77 -6.20
CA LYS A 69 -10.50 -31.34 -7.15
C LYS A 69 -9.26 -30.49 -7.31
N ARG A 70 -9.41 -29.18 -7.44
CA ARG A 70 -8.28 -28.30 -7.75
C ARG A 70 -8.50 -26.90 -7.22
N TYR A 71 -7.55 -26.38 -6.44
CA TYR A 71 -7.46 -24.96 -6.15
C TYR A 71 -7.17 -24.16 -7.44
N ILE A 72 -7.80 -23.01 -7.61
CA ILE A 72 -7.62 -22.13 -8.77
C ILE A 72 -6.79 -20.91 -8.39
N GLY A 73 -7.17 -20.25 -7.30
CA GLY A 73 -6.61 -18.97 -6.89
C GLY A 73 -7.46 -18.32 -5.81
N SER A 74 -6.97 -17.22 -5.26
CA SER A 74 -7.70 -16.42 -4.28
C SER A 74 -7.82 -14.98 -4.76
N ARG A 75 -8.87 -14.28 -4.32
CA ARG A 75 -9.21 -12.94 -4.76
C ARG A 75 -9.94 -12.15 -3.70
N ASP A 76 -10.13 -10.86 -4.00
CA ASP A 76 -10.92 -9.93 -3.18
C ASP A 76 -10.37 -9.79 -1.74
N PHE A 77 -9.04 -9.76 -1.62
CA PHE A 77 -8.36 -9.56 -0.34
C PHE A 77 -8.71 -8.20 0.26
N ASN A 78 -9.15 -8.22 1.51
CA ASN A 78 -9.52 -7.04 2.27
C ASN A 78 -8.97 -7.12 3.70
N VAL A 79 -8.75 -5.95 4.31
CA VAL A 79 -8.40 -5.83 5.72
C VAL A 79 -9.41 -4.92 6.43
N LYS A 80 -9.86 -5.35 7.60
CA LYS A 80 -10.72 -4.55 8.48
C LYS A 80 -10.05 -4.41 9.84
N LEU A 81 -9.81 -3.17 10.26
CA LEU A 81 -9.41 -2.90 11.64
C LEU A 81 -10.58 -3.22 12.57
N ILE A 82 -10.38 -4.11 13.53
CA ILE A 82 -11.37 -4.46 14.55
C ILE A 82 -11.22 -3.54 15.76
N SER A 83 -9.99 -3.40 16.27
CA SER A 83 -9.69 -2.52 17.40
C SER A 83 -8.22 -2.08 17.36
N ALA A 84 -7.95 -0.96 18.01
CA ALA A 84 -6.60 -0.49 18.26
C ALA A 84 -6.49 0.01 19.70
N GLU A 85 -5.60 -0.60 20.48
CA GLU A 85 -5.28 -0.14 21.83
C GLU A 85 -3.99 0.66 21.79
N GLU A 86 -4.01 1.87 22.33
CA GLU A 86 -2.85 2.74 22.43
C GLU A 86 -2.36 2.82 23.89
N ILE A 87 -1.12 2.43 24.12
CA ILE A 87 -0.48 2.46 25.43
C ILE A 87 0.66 3.50 25.38
N PRO A 88 0.59 4.60 26.16
CA PRO A 88 1.65 5.60 26.20
C PRO A 88 3.01 4.99 26.56
N ASN A 89 4.07 5.38 25.85
CA ASN A 89 5.41 4.91 26.16
C ASN A 89 6.02 5.72 27.31
N ASN A 90 6.65 5.03 28.27
CA ASN A 90 7.35 5.68 29.37
C ASN A 90 8.53 6.51 28.83
N GLY A 91 8.42 7.83 28.92
CA GLY A 91 9.48 8.78 28.58
C GLY A 91 9.14 9.74 27.43
N ASN A 92 8.14 9.44 26.58
CA ASN A 92 7.64 10.40 25.60
C ASN A 92 6.14 10.12 25.29
N PRO A 93 5.21 11.02 25.65
CA PRO A 93 3.77 10.80 25.47
C PRO A 93 3.34 10.72 23.99
N ASP A 94 4.10 11.32 23.07
CA ASP A 94 3.76 11.27 21.64
C ASP A 94 4.12 9.93 20.99
N PHE A 95 4.90 9.09 21.68
CA PHE A 95 5.17 7.73 21.25
C PHE A 95 4.31 6.75 22.03
N LYS A 96 3.58 5.91 21.32
CA LYS A 96 2.67 4.92 21.89
C LYS A 96 3.07 3.54 21.42
N LYS A 97 2.85 2.54 22.28
CA LYS A 97 2.79 1.14 21.90
C LYS A 97 1.37 0.87 21.43
N ILE A 98 1.22 0.33 20.23
CA ILE A 98 -0.09 0.07 19.64
C ILE A 98 -0.31 -1.42 19.55
N ILE A 99 -1.46 -1.90 20.01
CA ILE A 99 -1.92 -3.27 19.83
C ILE A 99 -3.09 -3.22 18.85
N LEU A 100 -2.89 -3.74 17.66
CA LEU A 100 -3.88 -3.74 16.58
C LEU A 100 -4.52 -5.11 16.50
N SER A 101 -5.84 -5.17 16.51
CA SER A 101 -6.60 -6.35 16.11
C SER A 101 -7.30 -6.07 14.79
N TYR A 102 -7.11 -6.94 13.81
CA TYR A 102 -7.65 -6.77 12.46
C TYR A 102 -8.04 -8.11 11.85
N MET A 103 -8.96 -8.07 10.90
CA MET A 103 -9.42 -9.23 10.15
C MET A 103 -9.01 -9.10 8.70
N ILE A 104 -8.35 -10.12 8.16
CA ILE A 104 -8.09 -10.26 6.73
C ILE A 104 -9.19 -11.17 6.17
N SER A 105 -9.86 -10.76 5.10
CA SER A 105 -10.83 -11.61 4.41
C SER A 105 -10.53 -11.73 2.92
N PHE A 106 -10.80 -12.90 2.35
CA PHE A 106 -10.67 -13.17 0.91
C PHE A 106 -11.47 -14.41 0.51
N TYR A 107 -11.72 -14.56 -0.78
CA TYR A 107 -12.31 -15.79 -1.34
C TYR A 107 -11.23 -16.67 -1.95
N ALA A 108 -11.30 -17.97 -1.70
CA ALA A 108 -10.49 -18.99 -2.36
C ALA A 108 -11.37 -19.81 -3.31
N ASP A 109 -11.03 -19.81 -4.59
CA ASP A 109 -11.76 -20.51 -5.63
C ASP A 109 -11.16 -21.91 -5.88
N TYR A 110 -12.02 -22.92 -6.02
CA TYR A 110 -11.65 -24.29 -6.34
C TYR A 110 -12.64 -24.93 -7.32
N ILE A 111 -12.21 -25.95 -8.05
CA ILE A 111 -13.05 -26.76 -8.92
C ILE A 111 -13.50 -28.00 -8.16
N ASP A 112 -14.79 -28.31 -8.17
CA ASP A 112 -15.35 -29.54 -7.60
C ASP A 112 -15.32 -30.73 -8.59
N ALA A 113 -15.78 -31.91 -8.16
CA ALA A 113 -15.80 -33.11 -9.00
C ALA A 113 -16.70 -32.99 -10.24
N ASP A 114 -17.68 -32.09 -10.22
CA ASP A 114 -18.56 -31.81 -11.35
C ASP A 114 -17.94 -30.81 -12.34
N GLY A 115 -16.73 -30.32 -12.06
CA GLY A 115 -16.05 -29.31 -12.87
C GLY A 115 -16.56 -27.90 -12.64
N ILE A 116 -17.37 -27.68 -11.60
CA ILE A 116 -17.96 -26.39 -11.27
C ILE A 116 -17.00 -25.62 -10.36
N THR A 117 -16.80 -24.34 -10.64
CA THR A 117 -16.05 -23.45 -9.76
C THR A 117 -16.88 -23.11 -8.53
N ARG A 118 -16.31 -23.36 -7.36
CA ARG A 118 -16.82 -23.05 -6.03
C ARG A 118 -15.87 -22.06 -5.36
N SER A 119 -16.37 -21.37 -4.35
CA SER A 119 -15.60 -20.40 -3.57
C SER A 119 -15.84 -20.63 -2.09
N GLU A 120 -14.78 -20.56 -1.30
CA GLU A 120 -14.84 -20.52 0.17
C GLU A 120 -14.39 -19.14 0.66
N LEU A 121 -15.07 -18.59 1.67
CA LEU A 121 -14.66 -17.36 2.33
C LEU A 121 -13.72 -17.67 3.49
N TYR A 122 -12.59 -16.98 3.53
CA TYR A 122 -11.67 -16.99 4.67
C TYR A 122 -11.78 -15.66 5.42
N GLU A 123 -11.79 -15.73 6.75
CA GLU A 123 -11.74 -14.59 7.65
C GLU A 123 -10.70 -14.88 8.73
N ILE A 124 -9.53 -14.25 8.63
CA ILE A 124 -8.37 -14.47 9.51
C ILE A 124 -8.22 -13.27 10.45
N ASN A 125 -8.43 -13.50 11.74
CA ASN A 125 -8.32 -12.55 12.83
C ASN A 125 -6.89 -12.57 13.38
N ARG A 126 -6.23 -11.42 13.35
CA ARG A 126 -4.85 -11.26 13.78
C ARG A 126 -4.71 -10.13 14.78
N THR A 127 -3.76 -10.30 15.69
CA THR A 127 -3.30 -9.25 16.58
C THR A 127 -1.81 -9.03 16.41
N ASP A 128 -1.40 -7.78 16.17
CA ASP A 128 0.00 -7.39 16.12
C ASP A 128 0.28 -6.22 17.08
N THR A 129 1.51 -6.18 17.58
CA THR A 129 1.96 -5.12 18.50
C THR A 129 3.09 -4.31 17.86
N ILE A 130 2.88 -3.00 17.77
CA ILE A 130 3.90 -2.02 17.35
C ILE A 130 4.46 -1.38 18.62
N GLY A 131 5.74 -1.61 18.91
CA GLY A 131 6.34 -1.23 20.18
C GLY A 131 6.52 0.28 20.39
N LYS A 132 6.93 1.01 19.35
CA LYS A 132 7.19 2.45 19.40
C LYS A 132 6.70 3.08 18.11
N PHE A 133 5.55 3.74 18.18
CA PHE A 133 4.90 4.40 17.07
C PHE A 133 4.63 5.85 17.43
N TYR A 134 4.99 6.79 16.57
CA TYR A 134 4.72 8.20 16.79
C TYR A 134 3.26 8.49 16.43
N CYS A 135 2.45 8.71 17.47
CA CYS A 135 1.01 8.93 17.39
C CYS A 135 0.66 10.09 18.32
N PRO A 136 0.82 11.35 17.88
CA PRO A 136 0.54 12.51 18.72
C PRO A 136 -0.95 12.58 19.07
N ASP A 137 -1.25 13.13 20.24
CA ASP A 137 -2.64 13.28 20.67
C ASP A 137 -3.43 14.23 19.74
N SER A 138 -4.71 13.93 19.62
CA SER A 138 -5.67 14.57 18.71
C SER A 138 -6.04 16.02 19.04
N ILE A 139 -5.21 16.75 19.80
CA ILE A 139 -5.42 18.18 20.11
C ILE A 139 -5.35 19.04 18.83
N ALA A 140 -4.82 18.49 17.73
CA ALA A 140 -4.83 19.10 16.40
C ALA A 140 -6.18 19.00 15.64
N GLN A 141 -7.17 18.26 16.14
CA GLN A 141 -8.51 18.27 15.55
C GLN A 141 -9.20 19.59 15.89
N ILE A 142 -9.06 20.56 14.99
CA ILE A 142 -9.87 21.75 15.02
C ILE A 142 -11.30 21.32 14.70
N SER A 143 -12.16 21.52 15.69
CA SER A 143 -13.56 21.16 15.78
C SER A 143 -14.40 21.73 14.63
N THR A 144 -14.41 21.10 13.46
CA THR A 144 -15.28 21.52 12.35
C THR A 144 -15.88 20.43 11.45
N SER A 145 -15.61 19.14 11.65
CA SER A 145 -16.27 18.07 10.87
C SER A 145 -17.31 17.23 11.65
N CYS A 146 -17.90 17.78 12.72
CA CYS A 146 -19.11 17.24 13.35
C CYS A 146 -20.38 17.95 12.82
N ILE A 147 -20.49 18.18 11.50
CA ILE A 147 -21.71 18.67 10.87
C ILE A 147 -22.13 17.69 9.77
N HIS A 148 -22.46 16.47 10.16
CA HIS A 148 -23.54 15.69 9.56
C HIS A 148 -24.00 14.67 10.60
N GLY A 149 -25.17 14.93 11.17
CA GLY A 149 -25.72 14.14 12.26
C GLY A 149 -26.03 12.72 11.83
N HIS A 150 -25.68 11.77 12.69
CA HIS A 150 -26.61 10.85 13.33
C HIS A 150 -25.85 10.14 14.46
N HIS A 151 -26.56 9.85 15.54
CA HIS A 151 -26.08 9.16 16.74
C HIS A 151 -25.14 7.98 16.43
N ASP A 152 -23.89 8.07 16.85
CA ASP A 152 -23.19 7.03 17.60
C ASP A 152 -21.95 7.64 18.28
N LYS A 153 -21.72 7.27 19.54
CA LYS A 153 -20.65 7.78 20.39
C LYS A 153 -19.33 7.01 20.24
N ASP A 154 -19.13 6.27 19.15
CA ASP A 154 -18.06 5.26 19.05
C ASP A 154 -17.24 5.29 17.75
N LEU A 155 -17.00 6.48 17.18
CA LEU A 155 -15.85 6.66 16.30
C LEU A 155 -15.12 7.94 16.68
N ASP A 156 -14.32 7.83 17.74
CA ASP A 156 -13.05 8.55 17.78
C ASP A 156 -12.43 8.41 16.40
N CYS A 157 -12.10 9.53 15.77
CA CYS A 157 -11.52 9.57 14.45
C CYS A 157 -10.31 8.62 14.46
N ASN A 158 -10.44 7.43 13.85
CA ASN A 158 -9.42 6.40 13.88
C ASN A 158 -8.14 6.98 13.26
N ILE A 159 -7.25 7.46 14.13
CA ILE A 159 -5.93 7.98 13.76
C ILE A 159 -5.18 6.88 12.99
N LEU A 160 -5.51 5.63 13.25
CA LEU A 160 -4.87 4.47 12.66
C LEU A 160 -5.63 3.98 11.44
N LYS A 161 -4.98 4.04 10.29
CA LYS A 161 -5.45 3.42 9.04
C LYS A 161 -4.57 2.25 8.65
N LEU A 162 -5.20 1.22 8.09
CA LEU A 162 -4.53 0.06 7.53
C LEU A 162 -4.64 0.09 6.01
N GLU A 163 -3.51 -0.08 5.32
CA GLU A 163 -3.47 -0.36 3.90
C GLU A 163 -2.79 -1.71 3.69
N MET A 164 -3.42 -2.60 2.93
CA MET A 164 -2.94 -3.96 2.75
C MET A 164 -2.69 -4.30 1.28
N VAL A 165 -1.62 -5.05 1.05
CA VAL A 165 -1.42 -5.86 -0.16
C VAL A 165 -1.22 -7.30 0.30
N ALA A 166 -2.03 -8.21 -0.21
CA ALA A 166 -1.99 -9.63 0.15
C ALA A 166 -2.11 -10.52 -1.08
N ASP A 167 -1.61 -11.74 -0.97
CA ASP A 167 -1.70 -12.77 -1.98
C ASP A 167 -1.74 -14.17 -1.35
N ALA A 168 -2.40 -15.12 -2.02
CA ALA A 168 -2.38 -16.53 -1.65
C ALA A 168 -1.24 -17.21 -2.41
N LEU A 169 -0.15 -17.48 -1.70
CA LEU A 169 1.08 -18.02 -2.27
C LEU A 169 0.95 -19.49 -2.65
N ALA A 170 0.07 -20.23 -1.97
CA ALA A 170 -0.27 -21.62 -2.27
C ALA A 170 -1.65 -21.97 -1.70
N GLY A 171 -2.30 -22.96 -2.31
CA GLY A 171 -3.52 -23.59 -1.79
C GLY A 171 -3.43 -25.09 -1.94
N GLU A 172 -3.57 -25.82 -0.83
CA GLU A 172 -3.40 -27.28 -0.77
C GLU A 172 -4.71 -27.95 -0.36
N LEU A 173 -5.20 -28.87 -1.20
CA LEU A 173 -6.35 -29.71 -0.87
C LEU A 173 -5.87 -30.95 -0.14
N LEU A 174 -6.33 -31.11 1.10
CA LEU A 174 -5.89 -32.14 2.03
C LEU A 174 -7.09 -32.85 2.65
N LYS A 175 -6.83 -33.94 3.38
CA LYS A 175 -7.82 -34.57 4.26
C LYS A 175 -7.50 -34.23 5.71
N ASP A 176 -8.49 -33.74 6.45
CA ASP A 176 -8.36 -33.51 7.89
C ASP A 176 -8.28 -34.84 8.67
N GLU A 177 -8.08 -34.77 9.98
CA GLU A 177 -8.03 -35.96 10.85
C GLU A 177 -9.33 -36.79 10.85
N ARG A 178 -10.45 -36.19 10.42
CA ARG A 178 -11.77 -36.81 10.31
C ARG A 178 -12.04 -37.36 8.91
N GLY A 179 -11.10 -37.21 7.97
CA GLY A 179 -11.19 -37.65 6.59
C GLY A 179 -11.97 -36.73 5.65
N ASN A 180 -12.35 -35.53 6.11
CA ASN A 180 -13.01 -34.52 5.28
C ASN A 180 -12.00 -33.83 4.38
N ASP A 181 -12.40 -33.51 3.15
CA ASP A 181 -11.56 -32.72 2.26
C ASP A 181 -11.60 -31.24 2.69
N VAL A 182 -10.43 -30.63 2.85
CA VAL A 182 -10.25 -29.24 3.30
C VAL A 182 -9.23 -28.53 2.40
N LEU A 183 -9.26 -27.21 2.39
CA LEU A 183 -8.31 -26.36 1.67
C LEU A 183 -7.50 -25.54 2.67
N ASP A 184 -6.19 -25.76 2.67
CA ASP A 184 -5.24 -24.97 3.44
C ASP A 184 -4.62 -23.90 2.53
N ILE A 185 -4.60 -22.64 2.98
CA ILE A 185 -4.05 -21.51 2.22
C ILE A 185 -2.76 -21.02 2.87
N THR A 186 -1.72 -20.84 2.05
CA THR A 186 -0.52 -20.08 2.45
C THR A 186 -0.73 -18.61 2.09
N LEU A 187 -0.88 -17.76 3.09
CA LEU A 187 -1.20 -16.33 2.93
C LEU A 187 0.06 -15.47 3.14
N GLY A 188 0.43 -14.69 2.12
CA GLY A 188 1.45 -13.65 2.25
C GLY A 188 0.81 -12.26 2.27
N TYR A 189 1.16 -11.41 3.23
CA TYR A 189 0.65 -10.03 3.24
C TYR A 189 1.62 -8.99 3.78
N TYR A 190 1.35 -7.76 3.36
CA TYR A 190 1.97 -6.52 3.79
C TYR A 190 0.85 -5.60 4.27
N ILE A 191 0.92 -5.15 5.51
CA ILE A 191 0.01 -4.12 6.06
C ILE A 191 0.85 -2.90 6.43
N ILE A 192 0.51 -1.75 5.87
CA ILE A 192 1.03 -0.46 6.29
C ILE A 192 0.03 0.12 7.29
N VAL A 193 0.49 0.30 8.53
CA VAL A 193 -0.24 0.99 9.58
C VAL A 193 0.17 2.46 9.53
N LYS A 194 -0.79 3.37 9.36
CA LYS A 194 -0.55 4.81 9.27
C LYS A 194 -1.19 5.53 10.45
N CYS A 195 -0.45 6.40 11.12
CA CYS A 195 -1.00 7.44 11.99
C CYS A 195 -1.38 8.64 11.11
N GLU A 196 -2.65 8.77 10.74
CA GLU A 196 -3.19 9.86 9.94
C GLU A 196 -4.12 10.76 10.77
N LEU A 197 -3.83 12.06 10.78
CA LEU A 197 -4.71 13.07 11.37
C LEU A 197 -5.01 14.15 10.33
N VAL A 198 -6.23 14.64 10.33
CA VAL A 198 -6.58 15.84 9.58
C VAL A 198 -5.99 17.05 10.29
N VAL A 199 -5.14 17.81 9.60
CA VAL A 199 -4.43 18.96 10.15
C VAL A 199 -4.60 20.18 9.26
N GLN A 200 -4.44 21.36 9.85
CA GLN A 200 -4.30 22.60 9.12
C GLN A 200 -2.83 22.89 8.83
N LEU A 201 -2.48 23.02 7.55
CA LEU A 201 -1.16 23.45 7.11
C LEU A 201 -1.24 24.85 6.52
N LEU A 202 -0.33 25.72 6.96
CA LEU A 202 -0.10 27.00 6.31
C LEU A 202 0.96 26.81 5.23
N ILE A 203 0.54 26.88 3.96
CA ILE A 203 1.40 26.66 2.79
C ILE A 203 1.63 27.97 2.02
N PRO A 204 2.86 28.25 1.59
CA PRO A 204 3.13 29.33 0.64
C PRO A 204 2.67 28.95 -0.77
N THR A 205 1.91 29.81 -1.43
CA THR A 205 1.50 29.63 -2.83
C THR A 205 2.19 30.65 -3.74
N TYR A 206 2.49 30.26 -4.97
CA TYR A 206 3.30 31.03 -5.93
C TYR A 206 2.50 31.38 -7.21
N ASP A 207 1.22 31.72 -7.03
CA ASP A 207 0.17 31.84 -8.05
C ASP A 207 -0.50 30.53 -8.49
N TYR A 208 -1.68 30.69 -9.08
CA TYR A 208 -2.37 29.62 -9.80
C TYR A 208 -1.62 29.29 -11.08
N CYS A 209 -1.64 28.02 -11.48
CA CYS A 209 -1.24 27.65 -12.83
C CYS A 209 -2.11 28.46 -13.80
N PRO A 210 -1.53 29.31 -14.67
CA PRO A 210 -2.33 30.09 -15.60
C PRO A 210 -3.16 29.13 -16.44
N VAL A 211 -4.42 29.47 -16.66
CA VAL A 211 -5.26 28.75 -17.62
C VAL A 211 -4.49 28.75 -18.95
N PRO A 212 -4.18 27.58 -19.53
CA PRO A 212 -3.51 27.50 -20.82
C PRO A 212 -4.23 28.41 -21.80
N GLY A 213 -3.52 29.39 -22.38
CA GLY A 213 -4.13 30.47 -23.18
C GLY A 213 -4.78 29.98 -24.47
N GLU A 214 -4.40 28.78 -24.91
CA GLU A 214 -5.02 28.06 -26.00
C GLU A 214 -5.39 26.67 -25.48
N PRO A 215 -6.55 26.10 -25.86
CA PRO A 215 -6.77 24.68 -25.68
C PRO A 215 -5.57 23.94 -26.30
N CYS A 216 -5.10 22.88 -25.66
CA CYS A 216 -4.15 21.98 -26.30
C CYS A 216 -4.70 21.70 -27.69
N ALA A 217 -3.88 21.90 -28.73
CA ALA A 217 -4.28 21.53 -30.08
C ALA A 217 -4.86 20.12 -29.99
N GLU A 218 -6.08 19.93 -30.49
CA GLU A 218 -6.55 18.57 -30.74
C GLU A 218 -5.46 17.96 -31.59
N GLU A 219 -4.73 16.97 -31.03
CA GLU A 219 -3.82 16.19 -31.85
C GLU A 219 -4.70 15.66 -32.96
N GLU A 220 -4.50 16.16 -34.18
CA GLU A 220 -5.16 15.60 -35.35
C GLU A 220 -4.90 14.09 -35.25
N PRO A 221 -5.93 13.24 -35.32
CA PRO A 221 -5.74 11.82 -35.16
C PRO A 221 -4.66 11.40 -36.15
N GLU A 222 -3.48 11.04 -35.64
CA GLU A 222 -2.38 10.60 -36.49
C GLU A 222 -2.94 9.49 -37.37
N ASP A 223 -2.64 9.55 -38.68
CA ASP A 223 -2.99 8.48 -39.61
C ASP A 223 -2.59 7.15 -38.96
N VAL A 224 -3.49 6.18 -38.95
CA VAL A 224 -3.30 4.86 -38.34
C VAL A 224 -1.99 4.23 -38.85
N CYS A 225 -1.58 4.53 -40.08
CA CYS A 225 -0.31 4.10 -40.65
C CYS A 225 0.90 4.77 -39.98
N VAL A 226 0.83 6.08 -39.70
CA VAL A 226 1.90 6.82 -39.00
C VAL A 226 2.03 6.34 -37.56
N GLN A 227 0.91 6.08 -36.87
CA GLN A 227 0.90 5.47 -35.54
C GLN A 227 1.57 4.09 -35.54
N PHE A 228 1.31 3.27 -36.57
CA PHE A 228 1.92 1.95 -36.72
C PHE A 228 3.43 2.03 -36.98
N GLU A 229 3.88 2.97 -37.83
CA GLU A 229 5.30 3.17 -38.12
C GLU A 229 6.08 3.69 -36.90
N ASN A 230 5.45 4.55 -36.10
CA ASN A 230 6.04 5.11 -34.88
C ASN A 230 5.93 4.17 -33.66
N ALA A 231 5.09 3.14 -33.74
CA ALA A 231 4.95 2.18 -32.66
C ALA A 231 6.27 1.42 -32.44
N PRO A 232 6.70 1.21 -31.19
CA PRO A 232 7.87 0.40 -30.91
C PRO A 232 7.66 -1.00 -31.49
N VAL A 233 8.72 -1.54 -32.08
CA VAL A 233 8.69 -2.90 -32.65
C VAL A 233 8.19 -3.85 -31.56
N PRO A 234 7.14 -4.66 -31.83
CA PRO A 234 6.61 -5.58 -30.84
C PRO A 234 7.70 -6.56 -30.41
N LYS A 235 7.62 -7.02 -29.17
CA LYS A 235 8.57 -7.99 -28.62
C LYS A 235 8.43 -9.31 -29.38
N PHE A 236 9.30 -9.53 -30.38
CA PHE A 236 9.38 -10.81 -31.07
C PHE A 236 10.03 -11.82 -30.11
N TYR A 237 9.24 -12.82 -29.70
CA TYR A 237 9.73 -13.89 -28.83
C TYR A 237 10.62 -14.89 -29.57
N PRO A 238 11.58 -15.54 -28.87
CA PRO A 238 11.85 -15.43 -27.43
C PRO A 238 12.91 -14.39 -27.04
N ASP A 239 12.81 -13.89 -25.82
CA ASP A 239 13.71 -12.89 -25.22
C ASP A 239 15.19 -13.28 -25.33
N GLN A 240 15.96 -12.47 -26.07
CA GLN A 240 17.39 -12.67 -26.25
C GLN A 240 18.16 -11.98 -25.11
N ASN A 241 18.39 -12.70 -24.01
CA ASN A 241 19.32 -12.29 -22.95
C ASN A 241 20.78 -12.49 -23.41
N LEU A 242 21.26 -11.63 -24.32
CA LEU A 242 22.65 -11.67 -24.75
C LEU A 242 23.54 -10.94 -23.74
N ARG A 243 24.52 -11.64 -23.18
CA ARG A 243 25.63 -11.00 -22.47
C ARG A 243 26.57 -10.38 -23.50
N PRO A 244 27.17 -9.21 -23.22
CA PRO A 244 28.19 -8.63 -24.09
C PRO A 244 29.30 -9.65 -24.37
N LEU A 245 29.62 -9.86 -25.65
CA LEU A 245 30.61 -10.85 -26.08
C LEU A 245 32.05 -10.43 -25.74
N PHE A 246 32.27 -9.16 -25.43
CA PHE A 246 33.56 -8.62 -25.06
C PHE A 246 33.39 -7.74 -23.82
N SER A 247 34.23 -7.95 -22.81
CA SER A 247 34.37 -7.03 -21.68
C SER A 247 34.98 -5.73 -22.19
N GLU A 248 34.42 -4.58 -21.81
CA GLU A 248 35.09 -3.29 -21.94
C GLU A 248 36.40 -3.40 -21.16
N SER A 249 37.51 -3.56 -21.89
CA SER A 249 38.84 -3.49 -21.33
C SER A 249 39.07 -2.04 -20.90
N ASP A 250 39.32 -1.85 -19.61
CA ASP A 250 39.75 -0.59 -19.01
C ASP A 250 41.05 -0.11 -19.68
N ASP A 251 40.92 0.72 -20.71
CA ASP A 251 42.00 1.54 -21.25
C ASP A 251 41.82 2.97 -20.72
N ASP A 252 42.27 3.24 -19.50
CA ASP A 252 42.62 4.60 -19.11
C ASP A 252 44.11 4.65 -18.72
N TYR A 253 44.82 5.38 -19.57
CA TYR A 253 46.26 5.52 -19.68
C TYR A 253 46.87 6.24 -18.47
N GLU A 254 48.04 5.76 -18.04
CA GLU A 254 48.95 6.48 -17.15
C GLU A 254 49.41 7.79 -17.81
N ASP A 255 48.99 8.93 -17.26
CA ASP A 255 49.62 10.22 -17.52
C ASP A 255 50.80 10.39 -16.55
N ASN A 256 52.01 10.09 -17.04
CA ASN A 256 53.26 10.53 -16.43
C ASN A 256 54.14 11.19 -17.48
N ASN A 257 54.30 12.50 -17.29
CA ASN A 257 55.35 13.42 -17.75
C ASN A 257 55.07 14.29 -19.00
#